data_AF-A0A917PVU9-F1
#
_entry.id   AF-A0A917PVU9-F1
#
_cell.length_a   1.000
_cell.length_b   1.000
_cell.length_c   1.000
_cell.angle_alpha   90.00
_cell.angle_beta   90.00
_cell.angle_gamma   90.00
#
_symmetry.space_group_name_H-M   'P 1'
#
loop_
_entity.id
_entity.type
_entity.pdbx_description
1 polymer ?
#
loop_
_entity_poly.entity_id
_entity_poly.type
_entity_poly.pdbx_seq_one_letter_code
_entity_poly.pdbx_strand_id
1 'polypeptide(L)'
;MTSTTSTARPRTAERITTLAETERLAARILDPTRARPLVLVTTTHGSNGTDVAASVPLDPQRLLDEVGDVADVVVLLPTGELSMRLDDLLPDMLQVYGGAGRSYPVGLAADPDWRRSPLRFPGRGAPDRALDQLVSDAVAHAHAAGLFAHAPARTRPVTGEVRGFIAGGSRALVVHDDGGASTIWAELTAPPTPLEWLLAEGCRVSGALDEDTHRLVVDVLATSDADLADAFPHAAVTLALVTAVDGDEAELALHPSHRIRVHGTDVSPNPLDRVDLLLSEGEVVAARVVHLSTGALHLRLSDVDDDEPIVPPLTLIAGGAPWLREDRPLPTGSSDDSQAVEAQLEALDAQRPVAESATSPAPLAARTPGGARPPPRRRAAPRRRGRLRLGAVATPHKR
;
A
#
# COMPACT_ATOMS: atom_id res chain seq x y z
N MET A 1 -43.44 0.37 5.93
CA MET A 1 -42.09 -0.20 5.70
C MET A 1 -41.10 0.67 6.44
N THR A 2 -40.40 0.10 7.42
CA THR A 2 -39.44 0.83 8.27
C THR A 2 -38.07 0.85 7.60
N SER A 3 -37.62 2.02 7.18
CA SER A 3 -36.27 2.22 6.65
C SER A 3 -35.25 1.95 7.76
N THR A 4 -34.41 0.93 7.59
CA THR A 4 -33.31 0.65 8.51
C THR A 4 -32.20 1.67 8.26
N THR A 5 -32.15 2.73 9.07
CA THR A 5 -31.03 3.68 9.04
C THR A 5 -29.76 2.96 9.49
N SER A 6 -28.92 2.56 8.52
CA SER A 6 -27.60 2.01 8.80
C SER A 6 -26.79 3.06 9.54
N THR A 7 -26.65 2.87 10.85
CA THR A 7 -25.95 3.82 11.71
C THR A 7 -24.46 3.52 11.57
N ALA A 8 -23.78 4.33 10.75
CA ALA A 8 -22.35 4.19 10.53
C ALA A 8 -21.62 4.17 11.87
N ARG A 9 -21.01 3.02 12.20
CA ARG A 9 -20.24 2.85 13.42
C ARG A 9 -19.06 3.84 13.36
N PRO A 10 -18.78 4.63 14.41
CA PRO A 10 -17.60 5.49 14.42
C PRO A 10 -16.35 4.63 14.23
N ARG A 11 -15.68 4.80 13.09
CA ARG A 11 -14.46 4.08 12.74
C ARG A 11 -13.34 4.64 13.60
N THR A 12 -12.90 3.85 14.58
CA THR A 12 -11.77 4.18 15.45
C THR A 12 -10.79 3.02 15.36
N ALA A 13 -9.50 3.32 15.19
CA ALA A 13 -8.48 2.29 15.10
C ALA A 13 -8.37 1.58 16.45
N GLU A 14 -8.36 0.27 16.41
CA GLU A 14 -8.20 -0.56 17.60
C GLU A 14 -6.79 -0.37 18.17
N ARG A 15 -6.66 -0.29 19.50
CA ARG A 15 -5.36 -0.14 20.16
C ARG A 15 -5.04 -1.39 20.95
N ILE A 16 -3.92 -2.02 20.63
CA ILE A 16 -3.39 -3.22 21.27
C ILE A 16 -2.31 -2.77 22.25
N THR A 17 -2.52 -3.01 23.55
CA THR A 17 -1.66 -2.51 24.64
C THR A 17 -1.20 -3.59 25.61
N THR A 18 -1.61 -4.85 25.39
CA THR A 18 -1.28 -5.98 26.26
C THR A 18 -0.92 -7.24 25.46
N LEU A 19 -0.17 -8.16 26.09
CA LEU A 19 0.19 -9.45 25.49
C LEU A 19 -1.05 -10.29 25.11
N ALA A 20 -2.08 -10.30 25.97
CA ALA A 20 -3.33 -11.02 25.70
C ALA A 20 -4.20 -10.37 24.60
N GLU A 21 -3.98 -9.09 24.27
CA GLU A 21 -4.53 -8.47 23.06
C GLU A 21 -3.70 -8.81 21.82
N THR A 22 -2.37 -8.89 21.97
CA THR A 22 -1.44 -9.31 20.91
C THR A 22 -1.70 -10.74 20.45
N GLU A 23 -1.92 -11.67 21.38
CA GLU A 23 -2.28 -13.07 21.06
C GLU A 23 -3.61 -13.17 20.31
N ARG A 24 -4.60 -12.33 20.67
CA ARG A 24 -5.88 -12.23 19.96
C ARG A 24 -5.73 -11.55 18.59
N LEU A 25 -4.79 -10.61 18.43
CA LEU A 25 -4.46 -10.00 17.15
C LEU A 25 -3.81 -11.04 16.21
N ALA A 26 -2.83 -11.81 16.68
CA ALA A 26 -2.19 -12.87 15.89
C ALA A 26 -3.23 -13.89 15.39
N ALA A 27 -4.09 -14.37 16.29
CA ALA A 27 -5.19 -15.27 15.93
C ALA A 27 -6.15 -14.69 14.88
N ARG A 28 -6.41 -13.37 14.91
CA ARG A 28 -7.25 -12.67 13.91
C ARG A 28 -6.56 -12.44 12.57
N ILE A 29 -5.26 -12.18 12.56
CA ILE A 29 -4.47 -12.05 11.32
C ILE A 29 -4.53 -13.36 10.53
N LEU A 30 -4.40 -14.49 11.25
CA LEU A 30 -4.40 -15.85 10.72
C LEU A 30 -5.81 -16.48 10.59
N ASP A 31 -6.88 -15.78 10.96
CA ASP A 31 -8.25 -16.30 10.85
C ASP A 31 -8.68 -16.44 9.37
N PRO A 32 -8.92 -17.67 8.86
CA PRO A 32 -9.32 -17.88 7.47
C PRO A 32 -10.76 -17.41 7.18
N THR A 33 -11.57 -17.13 8.21
CA THR A 33 -12.96 -16.67 8.08
C THR A 33 -13.09 -15.15 8.05
N ARG A 34 -11.98 -14.41 8.23
CA ARG A 34 -11.95 -12.95 8.23
C ARG A 34 -12.36 -12.39 6.87
N ALA A 35 -13.42 -11.59 6.82
CA ALA A 35 -13.98 -11.04 5.58
C ALA A 35 -13.25 -9.80 5.03
N ARG A 36 -12.29 -9.21 5.76
CA ARG A 36 -11.67 -7.90 5.43
C ARG A 36 -10.16 -7.89 5.70
N PRO A 37 -9.33 -7.20 4.91
CA PRO A 37 -7.92 -6.96 5.23
C PRO A 37 -7.75 -6.30 6.61
N LEU A 38 -6.57 -6.48 7.21
CA LEU A 38 -6.21 -5.89 8.50
C LEU A 38 -4.93 -5.10 8.32
N VAL A 39 -4.99 -3.80 8.55
CA VAL A 39 -3.84 -2.89 8.51
C VAL A 39 -3.32 -2.71 9.93
N LEU A 40 -2.09 -3.15 10.17
CA LEU A 40 -1.41 -2.97 11.44
C LEU A 40 -0.34 -1.88 11.30
N VAL A 41 -0.34 -0.92 12.22
CA VAL A 41 0.76 0.06 12.38
C VAL A 41 1.30 0.04 13.81
N THR A 42 2.57 0.42 13.98
CA THR A 42 3.29 0.35 15.25
C THR A 42 3.86 1.71 15.65
N THR A 43 4.22 1.90 16.93
CA THR A 43 5.01 3.10 17.32
C THR A 43 6.47 2.97 16.89
N THR A 44 7.16 4.11 16.76
CA THR A 44 8.63 4.12 16.77
C THR A 44 9.20 3.45 18.02
N HIS A 45 10.40 2.88 17.90
CA HIS A 45 11.09 2.24 19.01
C HIS A 45 11.43 3.26 20.12
N GLY A 46 11.28 2.86 21.39
CA GLY A 46 11.52 3.73 22.54
C GLY A 46 10.41 4.73 22.86
N SER A 47 9.39 4.88 22.01
CA SER A 47 8.18 5.62 22.35
C SER A 47 7.29 4.79 23.28
N ASN A 48 6.88 5.40 24.40
CA ASN A 48 5.99 4.82 25.41
C ASN A 48 4.49 4.83 25.01
N GLY A 49 4.15 5.26 23.79
CA GLY A 49 2.78 5.35 23.29
C GLY A 49 1.86 6.39 23.96
N THR A 50 2.37 7.24 24.88
CA THR A 50 1.50 8.20 25.59
C THR A 50 1.01 9.36 24.71
N ASP A 51 1.76 9.69 23.67
CA ASP A 51 1.30 10.53 22.56
C ASP A 51 1.33 9.70 21.28
N VAL A 52 0.16 9.16 20.90
CA VAL A 52 0.01 8.30 19.71
C VAL A 52 0.28 9.09 18.42
N ALA A 53 -0.08 10.37 18.36
CA ALA A 53 0.10 11.18 17.15
C ALA A 53 1.59 11.51 16.89
N ALA A 54 2.38 11.65 17.96
CA ALA A 54 3.84 11.85 17.84
C ALA A 54 4.64 10.54 17.72
N SER A 55 4.07 9.39 18.11
CA SER A 55 4.80 8.10 18.18
C SER A 55 4.46 7.10 17.08
N VAL A 56 3.31 7.21 16.41
CA VAL A 56 2.96 6.37 15.25
C VAL A 56 3.20 7.18 13.98
N PRO A 57 4.25 6.88 13.18
CA PRO A 57 4.64 7.70 12.03
C PRO A 57 3.78 7.48 10.79
N LEU A 58 2.95 6.44 10.77
CA LEU A 58 1.94 6.17 9.74
C LEU A 58 0.56 6.44 10.34
N ASP A 59 0.01 7.63 10.05
CA ASP A 59 -1.20 8.14 10.73
C ASP A 59 -2.39 7.17 10.68
N PRO A 60 -2.82 6.60 11.83
CA PRO A 60 -3.97 5.71 11.89
C PRO A 60 -5.28 6.38 11.49
N GLN A 61 -5.43 7.70 11.65
CA GLN A 61 -6.66 8.40 11.26
C GLN A 61 -6.76 8.51 9.75
N ARG A 62 -5.69 8.94 9.08
CA ARG A 62 -5.59 8.91 7.62
C ARG A 62 -5.86 7.50 7.05
N LEU A 63 -5.38 6.44 7.70
CA LEU A 63 -5.71 5.05 7.32
C LEU A 63 -7.20 4.70 7.51
N LEU A 64 -7.86 5.14 8.59
CA LEU A 64 -9.31 4.93 8.78
C LEU A 64 -10.16 5.68 7.75
N ASP A 65 -9.72 6.89 7.39
CA ASP A 65 -10.40 7.76 6.44
C ASP A 65 -10.22 7.21 4.99
N GLU A 66 -9.03 6.74 4.63
CA GLU A 66 -8.75 6.19 3.30
C GLU A 66 -9.20 4.72 3.12
N VAL A 67 -9.05 3.82 4.10
CA VAL A 67 -9.35 2.38 3.91
C VAL A 67 -10.23 1.75 4.99
N GLY A 68 -10.73 2.51 5.97
CA GLY A 68 -11.59 1.97 7.04
C GLY A 68 -12.97 1.47 6.57
N ASP A 69 -13.35 1.74 5.31
CA ASP A 69 -14.51 1.19 4.62
C ASP A 69 -14.29 -0.25 4.16
N VAL A 70 -13.07 -0.64 3.78
CA VAL A 70 -12.73 -2.00 3.31
C VAL A 70 -11.82 -2.82 4.24
N ALA A 71 -11.02 -2.20 5.10
CA ALA A 71 -10.10 -2.86 6.03
C ALA A 71 -10.38 -2.53 7.51
N ASP A 72 -9.90 -3.39 8.41
CA ASP A 72 -9.79 -3.12 9.85
C ASP A 72 -8.43 -2.45 10.13
N VAL A 73 -8.41 -1.31 10.85
CA VAL A 73 -7.16 -0.60 11.21
C VAL A 73 -6.84 -0.82 12.69
N VAL A 74 -5.62 -1.30 12.96
CA VAL A 74 -5.11 -1.66 14.29
C VAL A 74 -3.78 -0.95 14.55
N VAL A 75 -3.61 -0.45 15.77
CA VAL A 75 -2.38 0.20 16.25
C VAL A 75 -1.82 -0.61 17.42
N LEU A 76 -0.58 -1.09 17.30
CA LEU A 76 0.13 -1.81 18.37
C LEU A 76 1.03 -0.83 19.13
N LEU A 77 0.81 -0.76 20.46
CA LEU A 77 1.34 0.27 21.35
C LEU A 77 1.88 -0.36 22.65
N PRO A 78 3.17 -0.24 23.00
CA PRO A 78 4.29 0.25 22.20
C PRO A 78 4.94 -0.87 21.37
N THR A 79 5.75 -0.48 20.38
CA THR A 79 6.80 -1.36 19.83
C THR A 79 7.75 -1.82 20.94
N GLY A 80 8.11 -3.10 20.91
CA GLY A 80 8.96 -3.74 21.90
C GLY A 80 8.42 -5.14 22.21
N GLU A 81 8.13 -5.40 23.49
CA GLU A 81 7.62 -6.70 23.97
C GLU A 81 6.39 -7.18 23.18
N LEU A 82 5.45 -6.29 22.86
CA LEU A 82 4.24 -6.65 22.11
C LEU A 82 4.52 -6.98 20.64
N SER A 83 5.44 -6.27 19.98
CA SER A 83 5.80 -6.57 18.58
C SER A 83 6.66 -7.84 18.47
N MET A 84 7.55 -8.09 19.43
CA MET A 84 8.30 -9.36 19.50
C MET A 84 7.35 -10.54 19.80
N ARG A 85 6.38 -10.36 20.72
CA ARG A 85 5.37 -11.39 20.97
C ARG A 85 4.47 -11.66 19.76
N LEU A 86 4.24 -10.65 18.91
CA LEU A 86 3.51 -10.85 17.67
C LEU A 86 4.33 -11.63 16.64
N ASP A 87 5.62 -11.34 16.53
CA ASP A 87 6.61 -12.06 15.70
C ASP A 87 6.61 -13.55 16.04
N ASP A 88 6.76 -13.91 17.33
CA ASP A 88 6.69 -15.29 17.86
C ASP A 88 5.41 -16.10 17.46
N LEU A 89 4.35 -15.40 17.03
CA LEU A 89 3.02 -15.96 16.79
C LEU A 89 2.59 -15.92 15.31
N LEU A 90 3.38 -15.27 14.45
CA LEU A 90 3.14 -15.22 13.01
C LEU A 90 4.13 -16.14 12.28
N PRO A 91 3.82 -16.58 11.05
CA PRO A 91 4.82 -17.19 10.18
C PRO A 91 5.97 -16.22 9.87
N ASP A 92 7.15 -16.77 9.60
CA ASP A 92 8.37 -16.04 9.28
C ASP A 92 8.16 -14.90 8.27
N MET A 93 8.86 -13.78 8.47
CA MET A 93 8.83 -12.59 7.60
C MET A 93 7.50 -11.81 7.56
N LEU A 94 6.52 -12.11 8.43
CA LEU A 94 5.24 -11.38 8.56
C LEU A 94 5.17 -10.34 9.70
N GLN A 95 6.26 -10.14 10.44
CA GLN A 95 6.36 -9.23 11.58
C GLN A 95 6.20 -7.73 11.25
N VAL A 96 5.83 -6.92 12.25
CA VAL A 96 5.71 -5.45 12.15
C VAL A 96 6.24 -4.81 13.43
N TYR A 97 7.13 -3.83 13.29
CA TYR A 97 7.81 -3.19 14.42
C TYR A 97 8.34 -1.79 14.03
N GLY A 98 8.77 -1.03 15.03
CA GLY A 98 9.68 0.10 14.84
C GLY A 98 9.08 1.35 14.20
N GLY A 99 7.76 1.43 14.05
CA GLY A 99 7.07 2.48 13.31
C GLY A 99 6.64 2.05 11.91
N ALA A 100 6.90 0.80 11.52
CA ALA A 100 6.39 0.24 10.28
C ALA A 100 4.89 -0.05 10.37
N GLY A 101 4.30 -0.28 9.20
CA GLY A 101 2.98 -0.86 9.03
C GLY A 101 2.97 -1.99 7.99
N ARG A 102 1.94 -2.83 8.05
CA ARG A 102 1.71 -3.94 7.12
C ARG A 102 0.21 -4.17 6.95
N SER A 103 -0.22 -4.48 5.74
CA SER A 103 -1.59 -4.91 5.43
C SER A 103 -1.61 -6.43 5.28
N TYR A 104 -2.44 -7.13 6.05
CA TYR A 104 -2.57 -8.59 6.01
C TYR A 104 -3.77 -9.01 5.15
N PRO A 105 -3.56 -9.77 4.05
CA PRO A 105 -4.63 -10.24 3.18
C PRO A 105 -5.55 -11.24 3.89
N VAL A 106 -6.78 -11.37 3.38
CA VAL A 106 -7.69 -12.46 3.79
C VAL A 106 -7.07 -13.81 3.39
N GLY A 107 -7.26 -14.83 4.23
CA GLY A 107 -6.75 -16.18 3.96
C GLY A 107 -5.23 -16.37 4.11
N LEU A 108 -4.51 -15.40 4.69
CA LEU A 108 -3.04 -15.45 4.86
C LEU A 108 -2.50 -16.76 5.48
N ALA A 109 -3.24 -17.39 6.41
CA ALA A 109 -2.80 -18.64 7.01
C ALA A 109 -2.80 -19.85 6.05
N ALA A 110 -3.52 -19.78 4.93
CA ALA A 110 -3.53 -20.84 3.91
C ALA A 110 -2.37 -20.70 2.90
N ASP A 111 -1.84 -19.49 2.75
CA ASP A 111 -0.69 -19.17 1.89
C ASP A 111 0.08 -17.99 2.51
N PRO A 112 1.07 -18.25 3.38
CA PRO A 112 1.76 -17.23 4.18
C PRO A 112 2.95 -16.59 3.45
N ASP A 113 2.79 -16.22 2.17
CA ASP A 113 3.84 -15.50 1.44
C ASP A 113 3.94 -14.03 1.91
N TRP A 114 5.10 -13.67 2.48
CA TRP A 114 5.39 -12.33 2.96
C TRP A 114 5.37 -11.27 1.86
N ARG A 115 5.58 -11.64 0.58
CA ARG A 115 5.50 -10.70 -0.55
C ARG A 115 4.08 -10.20 -0.79
N ARG A 116 3.07 -11.01 -0.42
CA ARG A 116 1.64 -10.64 -0.40
C ARG A 116 1.27 -9.77 0.81
N SER A 117 2.24 -9.28 1.59
CA SER A 117 1.99 -8.47 2.77
C SER A 117 3.24 -7.63 3.10
N PRO A 118 3.73 -6.77 2.18
CA PRO A 118 5.04 -6.12 2.34
C PRO A 118 5.11 -5.19 3.55
N LEU A 119 6.27 -5.13 4.20
CA LEU A 119 6.53 -4.27 5.36
C LEU A 119 6.83 -2.84 4.90
N ARG A 120 6.00 -1.88 5.30
CA ARG A 120 6.12 -0.46 4.91
C ARG A 120 6.76 0.35 6.04
N PHE A 121 7.99 0.81 5.83
CA PHE A 121 8.67 1.75 6.73
C PHE A 121 8.49 3.20 6.23
N PRO A 122 8.22 4.18 7.12
CA PRO A 122 8.07 5.60 6.77
C PRO A 122 9.33 6.29 6.20
N GLY A 123 10.48 5.61 6.23
CA GLY A 123 11.76 6.16 5.82
C GLY A 123 12.20 7.39 6.61
N ARG A 124 13.28 8.05 6.17
CA ARG A 124 13.63 9.40 6.62
C ARG A 124 13.07 10.42 5.63
N GLY A 125 12.02 11.13 6.04
CA GLY A 125 11.50 12.29 5.31
C GLY A 125 10.43 12.00 4.25
N ALA A 126 9.93 10.76 4.14
CA ALA A 126 8.84 10.40 3.22
C ALA A 126 7.74 9.51 3.86
N PRO A 127 7.23 9.82 5.07
CA PRO A 127 6.21 9.00 5.75
C PRO A 127 4.94 8.85 4.91
N ASP A 128 4.55 9.90 4.19
CA ASP A 128 3.37 9.88 3.31
C ASP A 128 3.48 8.84 2.19
N ARG A 129 4.67 8.63 1.62
CA ARG A 129 4.88 7.61 0.57
C ARG A 129 4.65 6.20 1.12
N ALA A 130 5.14 5.91 2.32
CA ALA A 130 4.94 4.62 2.95
C ALA A 130 3.48 4.39 3.38
N LEU A 131 2.78 5.47 3.76
CA LEU A 131 1.35 5.42 4.05
C LEU A 131 0.54 5.20 2.77
N ASP A 132 0.84 5.90 1.67
CA ASP A 132 0.24 5.68 0.35
C ASP A 132 0.42 4.23 -0.11
N GLN A 133 1.63 3.66 0.06
CA GLN A 133 1.91 2.25 -0.22
C GLN A 133 1.11 1.29 0.67
N LEU A 134 0.99 1.57 1.97
CA LEU A 134 0.21 0.74 2.90
C LEU A 134 -1.30 0.80 2.60
N VAL A 135 -1.79 1.95 2.14
CA VAL A 135 -3.16 2.13 1.63
C VAL A 135 -3.38 1.35 0.35
N SER A 136 -2.43 1.39 -0.59
CA SER A 136 -2.42 0.57 -1.81
C SER A 136 -2.50 -0.92 -1.47
N ASP A 137 -1.64 -1.43 -0.57
CA ASP A 137 -1.67 -2.83 -0.10
C ASP A 137 -3.05 -3.20 0.48
N ALA A 138 -3.66 -2.33 1.28
CA ALA A 138 -4.97 -2.57 1.87
C ALA A 138 -6.12 -2.63 0.85
N VAL A 139 -6.10 -1.77 -0.17
CA VAL A 139 -7.10 -1.80 -1.25
C VAL A 139 -6.88 -3.00 -2.16
N ALA A 140 -5.64 -3.34 -2.51
CA ALA A 140 -5.33 -4.55 -3.28
C ALA A 140 -5.83 -5.83 -2.57
N HIS A 141 -5.61 -5.94 -1.25
CA HIS A 141 -6.12 -7.06 -0.46
C HIS A 141 -7.64 -7.09 -0.36
N ALA A 142 -8.30 -5.93 -0.35
CA ALA A 142 -9.76 -5.84 -0.34
C ALA A 142 -10.37 -6.22 -1.70
N HIS A 143 -9.71 -5.84 -2.79
CA HIS A 143 -10.07 -6.24 -4.15
C HIS A 143 -9.91 -7.74 -4.36
N ALA A 144 -8.76 -8.32 -3.96
CA ALA A 144 -8.55 -9.76 -3.98
C ALA A 144 -9.55 -10.55 -3.11
N ALA A 145 -10.08 -9.94 -2.04
CA ALA A 145 -11.15 -10.50 -1.20
C ALA A 145 -12.57 -10.28 -1.75
N GLY A 146 -12.73 -9.66 -2.92
CA GLY A 146 -14.03 -9.41 -3.57
C GLY A 146 -14.90 -8.33 -2.90
N LEU A 147 -14.31 -7.47 -2.04
CA LEU A 147 -15.09 -6.46 -1.31
C LEU A 147 -15.68 -5.37 -2.22
N PHE A 148 -15.00 -5.03 -3.33
CA PHE A 148 -15.49 -4.05 -4.30
C PHE A 148 -16.50 -4.62 -5.32
N ALA A 149 -16.60 -5.95 -5.44
CA ALA A 149 -17.65 -6.59 -6.25
C ALA A 149 -19.04 -6.47 -5.61
N HIS A 150 -19.10 -6.15 -4.31
CA HIS A 150 -20.33 -5.83 -3.60
C HIS A 150 -20.58 -4.32 -3.71
N ALA A 151 -21.53 -3.93 -4.56
CA ALA A 151 -21.86 -2.52 -4.78
C ALA A 151 -22.10 -1.79 -3.43
N PRO A 152 -21.34 -0.72 -3.13
CA PRO A 152 -21.64 0.19 -2.02
C PRO A 152 -23.11 0.63 -2.01
N ALA A 153 -23.65 0.91 -0.83
CA ALA A 153 -25.06 1.30 -0.68
C ALA A 153 -25.45 2.59 -1.44
N ARG A 154 -24.46 3.34 -1.94
CA ARG A 154 -24.60 4.53 -2.80
C ARG A 154 -23.57 4.52 -3.94
N THR A 155 -23.75 3.60 -4.89
CA THR A 155 -23.09 3.68 -6.20
C THR A 155 -23.93 4.44 -7.21
N ARG A 156 -23.31 5.32 -8.00
CA ARG A 156 -23.93 5.98 -9.15
C ARG A 156 -23.08 5.77 -10.42
N PRO A 157 -23.66 5.41 -11.58
CA PRO A 157 -22.89 5.38 -12.82
C PRO A 157 -22.48 6.80 -13.22
N VAL A 158 -21.21 6.98 -13.58
CA VAL A 158 -20.65 8.24 -14.06
C VAL A 158 -19.78 8.02 -15.30
N THR A 159 -19.68 9.06 -16.13
CA THR A 159 -18.74 9.18 -17.23
C THR A 159 -17.92 10.45 -17.02
N GLY A 160 -16.64 10.40 -17.38
CA GLY A 160 -15.76 11.56 -17.27
C GLY A 160 -14.47 11.42 -18.08
N GLU A 161 -13.62 12.43 -17.97
CA GLU A 161 -12.33 12.53 -18.65
C GLU A 161 -11.19 12.48 -17.62
N VAL A 162 -10.17 11.67 -17.90
CA VAL A 162 -8.94 11.62 -17.10
C VAL A 162 -8.18 12.93 -17.26
N ARG A 163 -7.95 13.65 -16.16
CA ARG A 163 -7.28 14.97 -16.13
C ARG A 163 -5.83 14.93 -15.68
N GLY A 164 -5.35 13.80 -15.17
CA GLY A 164 -3.98 13.61 -14.72
C GLY A 164 -3.87 12.55 -13.64
N PHE A 165 -2.64 12.32 -13.18
CA PHE A 165 -2.30 11.30 -12.19
C PHE A 165 -1.72 11.92 -10.92
N ILE A 166 -2.04 11.33 -9.78
CA ILE A 166 -1.59 11.75 -8.43
C ILE A 166 -1.01 10.55 -7.68
N ALA A 167 -0.45 10.79 -6.49
CA ALA A 167 0.18 9.76 -5.65
C ALA A 167 1.19 8.88 -6.42
N GLY A 168 2.04 9.53 -7.23
CA GLY A 168 3.11 8.85 -7.99
C GLY A 168 2.61 7.91 -9.10
N GLY A 169 1.44 8.18 -9.70
CA GLY A 169 0.88 7.37 -10.79
C GLY A 169 -0.18 6.35 -10.33
N SER A 170 -0.25 6.04 -9.04
CA SER A 170 -1.18 5.05 -8.47
C SER A 170 -2.66 5.43 -8.54
N ARG A 171 -2.98 6.71 -8.75
CA ARG A 171 -4.35 7.24 -8.77
C ARG A 171 -4.55 8.19 -9.96
N ALA A 172 -5.60 7.97 -10.75
CA ALA A 172 -5.98 8.86 -11.84
C ALA A 172 -7.16 9.75 -11.41
N LEU A 173 -7.04 11.07 -11.63
CA LEU A 173 -8.10 12.04 -11.38
C LEU A 173 -9.03 12.09 -12.59
N VAL A 174 -10.32 11.85 -12.36
CA VAL A 174 -11.37 11.94 -13.38
C VAL A 174 -12.29 13.10 -13.06
N VAL A 175 -12.54 13.97 -14.04
CA VAL A 175 -13.58 15.01 -13.96
C VAL A 175 -14.80 14.52 -14.74
N HIS A 176 -15.96 14.53 -14.08
CA HIS A 176 -17.22 14.00 -14.60
C HIS A 176 -17.89 14.98 -15.57
N ASP A 177 -18.69 14.44 -16.48
CA ASP A 177 -19.51 15.24 -17.41
C ASP A 177 -20.56 16.11 -16.66
N ASP A 178 -20.89 15.77 -15.40
CA ASP A 178 -21.77 16.54 -14.51
C ASP A 178 -21.05 17.62 -13.65
N GLY A 179 -19.73 17.76 -13.81
CA GLY A 179 -18.89 18.69 -13.06
C GLY A 179 -18.35 18.17 -11.73
N GLY A 180 -18.67 16.93 -11.35
CA GLY A 180 -18.04 16.22 -10.24
C GLY A 180 -16.59 15.81 -10.51
N ALA A 181 -15.95 15.21 -9.51
CA ALA A 181 -14.64 14.59 -9.64
C ALA A 181 -14.54 13.31 -8.80
N SER A 182 -13.70 12.38 -9.24
CA SER A 182 -13.41 11.11 -8.56
C SER A 182 -11.98 10.65 -8.81
N THR A 183 -11.55 9.61 -8.10
CA THR A 183 -10.27 8.94 -8.36
C THR A 183 -10.47 7.49 -8.80
N ILE A 184 -9.77 7.07 -9.85
CA ILE A 184 -9.56 5.65 -10.17
C ILE A 184 -8.26 5.24 -9.47
N TRP A 185 -8.26 4.07 -8.84
CA TRP A 185 -7.15 3.53 -8.07
C TRP A 185 -6.57 2.33 -8.82
N ALA A 186 -5.24 2.24 -8.94
CA ALA A 186 -4.56 1.21 -9.73
C ALA A 186 -4.99 -0.20 -9.33
N GLU A 187 -5.17 -0.42 -8.03
CA GLU A 187 -5.53 -1.69 -7.39
C GLU A 187 -6.94 -2.19 -7.78
N LEU A 188 -7.78 -1.29 -8.31
CA LEU A 188 -9.17 -1.54 -8.75
C LEU A 188 -9.30 -1.62 -10.28
N THR A 189 -8.17 -1.78 -10.98
CA THR A 189 -8.12 -1.96 -12.44
C THR A 189 -7.55 -3.34 -12.79
N ALA A 190 -6.41 -3.42 -13.49
CA ALA A 190 -5.77 -4.68 -13.85
C ALA A 190 -4.32 -4.81 -13.32
N PRO A 191 -4.13 -4.93 -11.98
CA PRO A 191 -2.82 -5.24 -11.39
C PRO A 191 -2.20 -6.52 -12.00
N PRO A 192 -0.86 -6.58 -12.14
CA PRO A 192 0.14 -5.63 -11.66
C PRO A 192 0.38 -4.42 -12.59
N THR A 193 -0.40 -4.25 -13.65
CA THR A 193 -0.17 -3.21 -14.67
C THR A 193 -0.33 -1.80 -14.10
N PRO A 194 0.63 -0.86 -14.32
CA PRO A 194 0.53 0.52 -13.86
C PRO A 194 -0.70 1.23 -14.44
N LEU A 195 -1.36 2.07 -13.65
CA LEU A 195 -2.57 2.78 -14.08
C LEU A 195 -2.32 3.73 -15.27
N GLU A 196 -1.14 4.34 -15.32
CA GLU A 196 -0.60 5.15 -16.42
C GLU A 196 -0.30 4.37 -17.72
N TRP A 197 -0.37 3.04 -17.68
CA TRP A 197 -0.34 2.22 -18.89
C TRP A 197 -1.72 1.99 -19.48
N LEU A 198 -2.73 1.89 -18.61
CA LEU A 198 -4.12 1.59 -18.96
C LEU A 198 -4.90 2.84 -19.35
N LEU A 199 -4.53 4.00 -18.79
CA LEU A 199 -5.19 5.29 -18.99
C LEU A 199 -4.17 6.34 -19.46
N ALA A 200 -4.66 7.33 -20.21
CA ALA A 200 -3.91 8.54 -20.56
C ALA A 200 -4.75 9.78 -20.24
N GLU A 201 -4.12 10.95 -20.12
CA GLU A 201 -4.85 12.22 -20.02
C GLU A 201 -5.70 12.45 -21.28
N GLY A 202 -6.94 12.91 -21.09
CA GLY A 202 -7.92 13.06 -22.17
C GLY A 202 -8.71 11.79 -22.51
N CYS A 203 -8.32 10.61 -22.02
CA CYS A 203 -9.15 9.40 -22.17
C CYS A 203 -10.49 9.59 -21.45
N ARG A 204 -11.59 9.16 -22.10
CA ARG A 204 -12.90 9.09 -21.47
C ARG A 204 -13.15 7.70 -20.90
N VAL A 205 -13.66 7.68 -19.68
CA VAL A 205 -13.87 6.50 -18.86
C VAL A 205 -15.29 6.52 -18.27
N SER A 206 -15.85 5.34 -18.07
CA SER A 206 -17.14 5.13 -17.40
C SER A 206 -17.02 4.07 -16.31
N GLY A 207 -17.87 4.17 -15.29
CA GLY A 207 -17.90 3.18 -14.21
C GLY A 207 -18.85 3.57 -13.09
N ALA A 208 -18.77 2.82 -11.98
CA ALA A 208 -19.54 3.09 -10.76
C ALA A 208 -18.74 3.98 -9.80
N LEU A 209 -19.27 5.18 -9.54
CA LEU A 209 -18.79 6.06 -8.47
C LEU A 209 -19.37 5.62 -7.13
N ASP A 210 -18.52 5.33 -6.16
CA ASP A 210 -18.87 5.33 -4.74
C ASP A 210 -18.98 6.77 -4.25
N GLU A 211 -20.18 7.19 -3.85
CA GLU A 211 -20.44 8.57 -3.37
C GLU A 211 -19.89 8.85 -1.96
N ASP A 212 -19.59 7.83 -1.17
CA ASP A 212 -19.04 7.98 0.18
C ASP A 212 -17.50 8.05 0.18
N THR A 213 -16.83 7.39 -0.79
CA THR A 213 -15.35 7.38 -0.90
C THR A 213 -14.79 8.17 -2.09
N HIS A 214 -15.64 8.67 -3.00
CA HIS A 214 -15.25 9.31 -4.27
C HIS A 214 -14.32 8.44 -5.15
N ARG A 215 -14.39 7.12 -5.00
CA ARG A 215 -13.71 6.13 -5.84
C ARG A 215 -14.56 5.81 -7.06
N LEU A 216 -13.95 5.83 -8.24
CA LEU A 216 -14.56 5.35 -9.47
C LEU A 216 -14.02 3.94 -9.77
N VAL A 217 -14.87 2.94 -9.62
CA VAL A 217 -14.62 1.58 -10.10
C VAL A 217 -14.98 1.55 -11.58
N VAL A 218 -13.96 1.43 -12.43
CA VAL A 218 -14.13 1.31 -13.89
C VAL A 218 -14.34 -0.15 -14.29
N ASP A 219 -15.10 -0.36 -15.35
CA ASP A 219 -15.30 -1.69 -15.91
C ASP A 219 -14.02 -2.16 -16.62
N VAL A 220 -13.34 -3.13 -16.03
CA VAL A 220 -12.22 -3.84 -16.67
C VAL A 220 -12.81 -4.80 -17.70
N LEU A 221 -12.30 -4.75 -18.92
CA LEU A 221 -12.77 -5.58 -20.03
C LEU A 221 -12.38 -7.05 -19.78
N ALA A 222 -13.36 -7.85 -19.39
CA ALA A 222 -13.19 -9.29 -19.28
C ALA A 222 -12.88 -9.88 -20.67
N THR A 223 -11.78 -10.63 -20.76
CA THR A 223 -11.29 -11.22 -22.00
C THR A 223 -11.23 -12.74 -21.82
N SER A 224 -11.90 -13.50 -22.69
CA SER A 224 -11.82 -14.96 -22.75
C SER A 224 -10.77 -15.46 -23.74
N ASP A 225 -10.42 -16.74 -23.68
CA ASP A 225 -9.49 -17.36 -24.63
C ASP A 225 -9.97 -17.27 -26.09
N ALA A 226 -11.30 -17.23 -26.31
CA ALA A 226 -11.89 -17.02 -27.62
C ALA A 226 -11.70 -15.57 -28.10
N ASP A 227 -11.90 -14.58 -27.23
CA ASP A 227 -11.67 -13.16 -27.55
C ASP A 227 -10.19 -12.91 -27.88
N LEU A 228 -9.26 -13.59 -27.19
CA LEU A 228 -7.84 -13.56 -27.51
C LEU A 228 -7.51 -14.19 -28.88
N ALA A 229 -8.11 -15.34 -29.19
CA ALA A 229 -7.90 -16.00 -30.49
C ALA A 229 -8.47 -15.20 -31.66
N ASP A 230 -9.60 -14.50 -31.46
CA ASP A 230 -10.20 -13.61 -32.45
C ASP A 230 -9.41 -12.29 -32.60
N ALA A 231 -8.90 -11.71 -31.49
CA ALA A 231 -8.08 -10.51 -31.50
C ALA A 231 -6.67 -10.73 -32.08
N PHE A 232 -6.11 -11.93 -31.88
CA PHE A 232 -4.77 -12.30 -32.33
C PHE A 232 -4.82 -13.53 -33.26
N PRO A 233 -5.06 -13.31 -34.57
CA PRO A 233 -5.07 -14.38 -35.57
C PRO A 233 -3.75 -15.18 -35.61
N HIS A 234 -3.84 -16.42 -36.09
CA HIS A 234 -2.65 -17.24 -36.27
C HIS A 234 -1.58 -16.56 -37.15
N ALA A 235 -0.33 -16.65 -36.70
CA ALA A 235 0.89 -16.06 -37.25
C ALA A 235 1.00 -14.52 -37.14
N ALA A 236 0.02 -13.85 -36.52
CA ALA A 236 0.15 -12.43 -36.17
C ALA A 236 1.29 -12.23 -35.14
N VAL A 237 2.04 -11.14 -35.28
CA VAL A 237 2.98 -10.66 -34.26
C VAL A 237 2.24 -9.65 -33.37
N THR A 238 2.39 -9.77 -32.05
CA THR A 238 1.89 -8.78 -31.09
C THR A 238 2.87 -8.65 -29.93
N LEU A 239 2.61 -7.78 -28.96
CA LEU A 239 3.44 -7.64 -27.77
C LEU A 239 2.96 -8.58 -26.66
N ALA A 240 3.90 -9.21 -25.97
CA ALA A 240 3.68 -9.98 -24.76
C ALA A 240 4.57 -9.46 -23.63
N LEU A 241 4.05 -9.50 -22.40
CA LEU A 241 4.81 -9.16 -21.19
C LEU A 241 5.48 -10.41 -20.64
N VAL A 242 6.78 -10.36 -20.37
CA VAL A 242 7.50 -11.39 -19.64
C VAL A 242 7.12 -11.31 -18.16
N THR A 243 6.42 -12.33 -17.67
CA THR A 243 5.89 -12.36 -16.28
C THR A 243 6.66 -13.25 -15.33
N ALA A 244 7.43 -14.22 -15.84
CA ALA A 244 8.40 -15.02 -15.09
C ALA A 244 9.45 -15.59 -16.05
N VAL A 245 10.68 -15.83 -15.57
CA VAL A 245 11.74 -16.51 -16.34
C VAL A 245 12.48 -17.51 -15.46
N ASP A 246 12.68 -18.75 -15.95
CA ASP A 246 13.42 -19.81 -15.27
C ASP A 246 14.24 -20.63 -16.27
N GLY A 247 15.53 -20.29 -16.40
CA GLY A 247 16.56 -21.09 -17.08
C GLY A 247 16.34 -21.37 -18.57
N ASP A 248 15.46 -22.33 -18.89
CA ASP A 248 15.11 -22.79 -20.24
C ASP A 248 13.62 -22.50 -20.59
N GLU A 249 12.89 -21.82 -19.70
CA GLU A 249 11.46 -21.54 -19.85
C GLU A 249 11.13 -20.10 -19.44
N ALA A 250 10.08 -19.53 -20.04
CA ALA A 250 9.51 -18.25 -19.64
C ALA A 250 7.98 -18.28 -19.67
N GLU A 251 7.36 -17.38 -18.92
CA GLU A 251 5.91 -17.16 -18.91
C GLU A 251 5.59 -15.78 -19.50
N LEU A 252 4.85 -15.77 -20.61
CA LEU A 252 4.52 -14.58 -21.40
C LEU A 252 3.01 -14.30 -21.34
N ALA A 253 2.62 -13.06 -21.10
CA ALA A 253 1.22 -12.65 -21.00
C ALA A 253 0.79 -11.78 -22.19
N LEU A 254 -0.25 -12.23 -22.92
CA LEU A 254 -1.00 -11.42 -23.90
C LEU A 254 -2.06 -10.53 -23.22
N HIS A 255 -2.50 -10.95 -22.03
CA HIS A 255 -3.46 -10.27 -21.17
C HIS A 255 -3.14 -10.64 -19.71
N PRO A 256 -3.34 -9.78 -18.68
CA PRO A 256 -2.93 -10.09 -17.31
C PRO A 256 -3.48 -11.41 -16.72
N SER A 257 -4.65 -11.85 -17.20
CA SER A 257 -5.29 -13.13 -16.81
C SER A 257 -4.98 -14.32 -17.71
N HIS A 258 -4.24 -14.15 -18.82
CA HIS A 258 -3.93 -15.22 -19.77
C HIS A 258 -2.43 -15.24 -20.07
N ARG A 259 -1.78 -16.26 -19.52
CA ARG A 259 -0.33 -16.45 -19.54
C ARG A 259 0.02 -17.75 -20.23
N ILE A 260 1.04 -17.70 -21.09
CA ILE A 260 1.46 -18.78 -21.98
C ILE A 260 2.91 -19.11 -21.64
N ARG A 261 3.19 -20.40 -21.39
CA ARG A 261 4.55 -20.89 -21.14
C ARG A 261 5.25 -21.15 -22.48
N VAL A 262 6.47 -20.67 -22.61
CA VAL A 262 7.35 -20.90 -23.76
C VAL A 262 8.65 -21.55 -23.31
N HIS A 263 9.26 -22.35 -24.18
CA HIS A 263 10.53 -23.03 -23.92
C HIS A 263 11.67 -22.44 -24.76
N GLY A 264 12.92 -22.80 -24.48
CA GLY A 264 14.10 -22.31 -25.20
C GLY A 264 13.98 -22.38 -26.74
N THR A 265 13.37 -23.44 -27.28
CA THR A 265 13.13 -23.62 -28.72
C THR A 265 12.11 -22.65 -29.35
N ASP A 266 11.23 -22.06 -28.54
CA ASP A 266 10.30 -21.02 -28.97
C ASP A 266 11.00 -19.65 -29.00
N VAL A 267 11.99 -19.44 -28.13
CA VAL A 267 12.73 -18.19 -27.94
C VAL A 267 13.91 -18.07 -28.91
N SER A 268 14.76 -19.10 -29.01
CA SER A 268 15.92 -19.12 -29.90
C SER A 268 16.04 -20.46 -30.65
N PRO A 269 16.48 -20.46 -31.93
CA PRO A 269 16.81 -21.69 -32.64
C PRO A 269 18.15 -22.31 -32.20
N ASN A 270 18.95 -21.62 -31.37
CA ASN A 270 20.24 -22.10 -30.90
C ASN A 270 20.10 -22.85 -29.55
N PRO A 271 20.35 -24.17 -29.47
CA PRO A 271 20.17 -24.97 -28.25
C PRO A 271 21.25 -24.73 -27.17
N LEU A 272 22.14 -23.75 -27.38
CA LEU A 272 23.12 -23.28 -26.38
C LEU A 272 22.70 -21.98 -25.70
N ASP A 273 21.67 -21.30 -26.22
CA ASP A 273 21.12 -20.11 -25.59
C ASP A 273 20.27 -20.52 -24.37
N ARG A 274 20.23 -19.65 -23.36
CA ARG A 274 19.39 -19.83 -22.18
C ARG A 274 18.36 -18.71 -22.13
N VAL A 275 17.13 -19.04 -21.75
CA VAL A 275 16.02 -18.07 -21.74
C VAL A 275 16.26 -16.97 -20.71
N ASP A 276 16.88 -17.29 -19.56
CA ASP A 276 17.28 -16.33 -18.51
C ASP A 276 18.43 -15.37 -18.90
N LEU A 277 18.98 -15.52 -20.11
CA LEU A 277 19.95 -14.59 -20.68
C LEU A 277 19.38 -13.78 -21.86
N LEU A 278 18.19 -14.13 -22.34
CA LEU A 278 17.52 -13.50 -23.49
C LEU A 278 16.27 -12.71 -23.11
N LEU A 279 15.62 -13.06 -22.00
CA LEU A 279 14.41 -12.41 -21.50
C LEU A 279 14.56 -11.99 -20.04
N SER A 280 14.07 -10.81 -19.70
CA SER A 280 14.00 -10.29 -18.33
C SER A 280 12.57 -10.20 -17.82
N GLU A 281 12.32 -10.49 -16.54
CA GLU A 281 11.00 -10.26 -15.94
C GLU A 281 10.61 -8.77 -16.04
N GLY A 282 9.36 -8.53 -16.47
CA GLY A 282 8.83 -7.20 -16.77
C GLY A 282 9.14 -6.67 -18.16
N GLU A 283 9.98 -7.34 -18.95
CA GLU A 283 10.24 -6.94 -20.34
C GLU A 283 9.00 -7.10 -21.23
N VAL A 284 8.86 -6.24 -22.24
CA VAL A 284 7.80 -6.31 -23.24
C VAL A 284 8.44 -6.67 -24.57
N VAL A 285 8.06 -7.83 -25.12
CA VAL A 285 8.69 -8.43 -26.29
C VAL A 285 7.68 -8.67 -27.40
N ALA A 286 8.12 -8.56 -28.66
CA ALA A 286 7.33 -8.98 -29.81
C ALA A 286 7.31 -10.51 -29.90
N ALA A 287 6.13 -11.10 -30.07
CA ALA A 287 5.94 -12.54 -30.16
C ALA A 287 4.88 -12.90 -31.22
N ARG A 288 5.15 -13.96 -31.99
CA ARG A 288 4.23 -14.54 -32.95
C ARG A 288 3.23 -15.46 -32.27
N VAL A 289 1.95 -15.27 -32.58
CA VAL A 289 0.84 -16.05 -32.03
C VAL A 289 0.58 -17.31 -32.85
N VAL A 290 0.74 -18.46 -32.22
CA VAL A 290 0.56 -19.78 -32.83
C VAL A 290 -0.73 -20.40 -32.30
N HIS A 291 -1.66 -20.75 -33.18
CA HIS A 291 -2.89 -21.46 -32.80
C HIS A 291 -2.60 -22.96 -32.90
N LEU A 292 -2.57 -23.65 -31.76
CA LEU A 292 -2.32 -25.08 -31.71
C LEU A 292 -3.54 -25.87 -32.21
N SER A 293 -3.33 -27.08 -32.72
CA SER A 293 -4.41 -27.98 -33.15
C SER A 293 -5.39 -28.38 -32.04
N THR A 294 -5.05 -28.12 -30.78
CA THR A 294 -5.89 -28.26 -29.58
C THR A 294 -6.87 -27.09 -29.38
N GLY A 295 -6.72 -25.99 -30.13
CA GLY A 295 -7.44 -24.73 -29.93
C GLY A 295 -6.79 -23.79 -28.91
N ALA A 296 -5.67 -24.18 -28.29
CA ALA A 296 -4.92 -23.33 -27.38
C ALA A 296 -3.99 -22.36 -28.14
N LEU A 297 -3.75 -21.18 -27.55
CA LEU A 297 -2.74 -20.24 -28.00
C LEU A 297 -1.36 -20.63 -27.49
N HIS A 298 -0.35 -20.41 -28.32
CA HIS A 298 1.07 -20.56 -28.02
C HIS A 298 1.85 -19.35 -28.59
N LEU A 299 3.06 -19.10 -28.10
CA LEU A 299 3.88 -17.96 -28.51
C LEU A 299 5.26 -18.39 -28.99
N ARG A 300 5.79 -17.67 -29.97
CA ARG A 300 7.12 -17.91 -30.55
C ARG A 300 7.84 -16.59 -30.82
N LEU A 301 9.13 -16.50 -30.48
CA LEU A 301 9.97 -15.31 -30.68
C LEU A 301 11.08 -15.59 -31.71
N SER A 302 11.56 -16.83 -31.79
CA SER A 302 12.67 -17.28 -32.66
C SER A 302 12.52 -17.04 -34.17
N ASP A 303 11.37 -16.54 -34.62
CA ASP A 303 11.05 -16.29 -36.03
C ASP A 303 10.36 -14.93 -36.26
N VAL A 304 10.50 -13.96 -35.35
CA VAL A 304 9.95 -12.60 -35.47
C VAL A 304 11.04 -11.65 -36.00
N ASP A 305 10.74 -10.93 -37.08
CA ASP A 305 11.62 -9.89 -37.65
C ASP A 305 11.19 -8.48 -37.18
N ASP A 306 12.16 -7.58 -36.93
CA ASP A 306 11.95 -6.22 -36.38
C ASP A 306 11.05 -5.30 -37.25
N ASP A 307 10.81 -5.63 -38.52
CA ASP A 307 9.98 -4.84 -39.45
C ASP A 307 8.57 -5.42 -39.67
N GLU A 308 8.19 -6.47 -38.94
CA GLU A 308 6.86 -7.05 -39.03
C GLU A 308 5.76 -6.14 -38.42
N PRO A 309 4.55 -6.12 -39.02
CA PRO A 309 3.45 -5.30 -38.52
C PRO A 309 2.86 -5.88 -37.22
N ILE A 310 3.13 -5.21 -36.11
CA ILE A 310 2.61 -5.54 -34.78
C ILE A 310 1.09 -5.29 -34.73
N VAL A 311 0.31 -6.33 -34.45
CA VAL A 311 -1.11 -6.23 -34.08
C VAL A 311 -1.19 -5.56 -32.70
N PRO A 312 -1.93 -4.46 -32.53
CA PRO A 312 -1.98 -3.73 -31.27
C PRO A 312 -2.42 -4.59 -30.08
N PRO A 313 -1.76 -4.50 -28.91
CA PRO A 313 -2.22 -5.14 -27.69
C PRO A 313 -3.61 -4.68 -27.27
N LEU A 314 -4.32 -5.53 -26.52
CA LEU A 314 -5.66 -5.22 -26.03
C LEU A 314 -5.69 -3.98 -25.13
N THR A 315 -6.83 -3.28 -25.12
CA THR A 315 -7.16 -2.30 -24.09
C THR A 315 -7.86 -3.03 -22.94
N LEU A 316 -7.47 -2.74 -21.69
CA LEU A 316 -8.10 -3.39 -20.51
C LEU A 316 -9.24 -2.58 -19.92
N ILE A 317 -9.37 -1.31 -20.29
CA ILE A 317 -10.40 -0.38 -19.84
C ILE A 317 -11.03 0.24 -21.10
N ALA A 318 -12.36 0.33 -21.14
CA ALA A 318 -13.07 1.00 -22.24
C ALA A 318 -12.63 2.47 -22.35
N GLY A 319 -12.14 2.88 -23.53
CA GLY A 319 -11.59 4.21 -23.78
C GLY A 319 -10.15 4.43 -23.27
N GLY A 320 -9.53 3.42 -22.67
CA GLY A 320 -8.13 3.41 -22.25
C GLY A 320 -7.14 3.16 -23.39
N ALA A 321 -5.86 3.05 -23.03
CA ALA A 321 -4.76 2.77 -23.93
C ALA A 321 -4.46 1.26 -24.05
N PRO A 322 -3.80 0.80 -25.14
CA PRO A 322 -3.22 -0.54 -25.21
C PRO A 322 -2.29 -0.79 -24.03
N TRP A 323 -2.45 -1.95 -23.38
CA TRP A 323 -1.80 -2.19 -22.10
C TRP A 323 -0.27 -2.31 -22.21
N LEU A 324 0.23 -2.90 -23.30
CA LEU A 324 1.65 -3.03 -23.60
C LEU A 324 2.12 -2.05 -24.67
N ARG A 325 3.39 -1.63 -24.54
CA ARG A 325 4.16 -0.89 -25.54
C ARG A 325 5.63 -1.28 -25.40
N GLU A 326 6.35 -1.35 -26.52
CA GLU A 326 7.79 -1.70 -26.56
C GLU A 326 8.67 -0.73 -25.76
N ASP A 327 8.27 0.54 -25.69
CA ASP A 327 9.00 1.59 -24.96
C ASP A 327 8.71 1.63 -23.45
N ARG A 328 8.00 0.63 -22.90
CA ARG A 328 7.63 0.57 -21.48
C ARG A 328 7.81 -0.84 -20.90
N PRO A 329 8.97 -1.17 -20.30
CA PRO A 329 9.11 -2.36 -19.45
C PRO A 329 8.36 -2.15 -18.12
N LEU A 330 7.73 -3.20 -17.62
CA LEU A 330 7.00 -3.19 -16.35
C LEU A 330 8.04 -3.04 -15.22
N PRO A 331 7.87 -2.08 -14.29
CA PRO A 331 8.75 -1.97 -13.13
C PRO A 331 8.60 -3.20 -12.23
N THR A 332 9.48 -4.19 -12.39
CA THR A 332 9.68 -5.23 -11.39
C THR A 332 10.25 -4.57 -10.14
N GLY A 333 9.60 -4.80 -8.99
CA GLY A 333 10.11 -4.32 -7.70
C GLY A 333 11.35 -5.13 -7.32
N SER A 334 12.50 -4.77 -7.87
CA SER A 334 13.74 -5.53 -7.67
C SER A 334 14.13 -5.55 -6.19
N SER A 335 14.69 -6.68 -5.76
CA SER A 335 15.08 -6.91 -4.37
C SER A 335 16.22 -6.00 -3.88
N ASP A 336 16.85 -5.23 -4.77
CA ASP A 336 17.94 -4.30 -4.46
C ASP A 336 17.55 -3.25 -3.40
N ASP A 337 16.32 -2.72 -3.44
CA ASP A 337 15.86 -1.75 -2.43
C ASP A 337 15.78 -2.37 -1.02
N SER A 338 15.56 -3.69 -0.92
CA SER A 338 15.55 -4.40 0.36
C SER A 338 16.97 -4.76 0.82
N GLN A 339 17.81 -5.27 -0.09
CA GLN A 339 19.21 -5.59 0.21
C GLN A 339 20.03 -4.34 0.56
N ALA A 340 19.76 -3.20 -0.09
CA ALA A 340 20.41 -1.93 0.22
C ALA A 340 20.09 -1.45 1.64
N VAL A 341 18.86 -1.63 2.11
CA VAL A 341 18.43 -1.27 3.48
C VAL A 341 18.99 -2.25 4.51
N GLU A 342 19.02 -3.54 4.21
CA GLU A 342 19.57 -4.59 5.09
C GLU A 342 21.09 -4.43 5.27
N ALA A 343 21.83 -4.21 4.18
CA ALA A 343 23.27 -3.89 4.23
C ALA A 343 23.56 -2.58 5.00
N GLN A 344 22.66 -1.60 4.97
CA GLN A 344 22.79 -0.37 5.75
C GLN A 344 22.53 -0.59 7.26
N LEU A 345 21.68 -1.54 7.61
CA LEU A 345 21.42 -1.96 8.98
C LEU A 345 22.61 -2.75 9.57
N GLU A 346 23.18 -3.71 8.83
CA GLU A 346 24.40 -4.40 9.24
C GLU A 346 25.58 -3.43 9.44
N ALA A 347 25.76 -2.48 8.52
CA ALA A 347 26.80 -1.46 8.62
C ALA A 347 26.63 -0.53 9.85
N LEU A 348 25.40 -0.36 10.35
CA LEU A 348 25.11 0.43 11.55
C LEU A 348 25.37 -0.35 12.85
N ASP A 349 25.03 -1.65 12.91
CA ASP A 349 25.30 -2.46 14.10
C ASP A 349 26.82 -2.72 14.27
N ALA A 350 27.56 -2.85 13.16
CA ALA A 350 29.03 -2.92 13.16
C ALA A 350 29.74 -1.65 13.69
N GLN A 351 29.03 -0.52 13.77
CA GLN A 351 29.58 0.76 14.24
C GLN A 351 29.24 1.07 15.71
N ARG A 352 28.57 0.15 16.41
CA ARG A 352 28.14 0.35 17.79
C ARG A 352 29.33 0.17 18.77
N PRO A 353 29.76 1.20 19.50
CA PRO A 353 30.87 1.05 20.44
C PRO A 353 30.47 0.16 21.62
N VAL A 354 31.25 -0.89 21.87
CA VAL A 354 31.10 -1.74 23.06
C VAL A 354 31.41 -0.89 24.29
N ALA A 355 30.41 -0.65 25.12
CA ALA A 355 30.56 0.14 26.34
C ALA A 355 31.37 -0.65 27.39
N GLU A 356 32.66 -0.36 27.49
CA GLU A 356 33.55 -0.96 28.47
C GLU A 356 33.12 -0.57 29.90
N SER A 357 32.87 -1.57 30.75
CA SER A 357 32.33 -1.35 32.10
C SER A 357 33.41 -0.82 33.05
N ALA A 358 33.31 0.46 33.42
CA ALA A 358 34.18 1.09 34.42
C ALA A 358 33.42 1.37 35.74
N THR A 359 33.97 0.84 36.84
CA THR A 359 33.38 0.83 38.19
C THR A 359 33.39 2.18 38.91
N SER A 360 32.44 2.36 39.85
CA SER A 360 32.39 3.46 40.84
C SER A 360 33.64 3.51 41.75
N PRO A 361 33.97 4.69 42.31
CA PRO A 361 33.78 4.81 43.76
C PRO A 361 33.26 6.17 44.25
N ALA A 362 32.93 6.24 45.55
CA ALA A 362 32.47 7.43 46.28
C ALA A 362 33.46 7.79 47.46
N PRO A 363 33.11 8.59 48.49
CA PRO A 363 33.44 10.03 48.55
C PRO A 363 34.17 10.48 49.84
N LEU A 364 34.77 11.70 49.92
CA LEU A 364 34.96 12.42 51.21
C LEU A 364 35.36 13.92 51.17
N ALA A 365 34.96 14.63 52.25
CA ALA A 365 35.67 15.71 52.97
C ALA A 365 35.73 17.19 52.45
N ALA A 366 34.66 17.92 52.81
CA ALA A 366 34.61 19.26 53.44
C ALA A 366 35.87 20.15 53.62
N ARG A 367 35.69 21.48 53.40
CA ARG A 367 36.30 22.54 54.24
C ARG A 367 35.62 23.93 54.12
N THR A 368 35.36 24.57 55.27
CA THR A 368 35.02 26.00 55.44
C THR A 368 35.74 26.50 56.70
N PRO A 369 36.23 27.76 56.76
CA PRO A 369 35.50 28.85 57.45
C PRO A 369 35.63 30.20 56.69
N GLY A 370 34.63 31.10 56.66
CA GLY A 370 34.24 32.04 57.73
C GLY A 370 34.84 33.44 57.46
N GLY A 371 34.19 34.59 57.69
CA GLY A 371 32.81 34.91 58.09
C GLY A 371 32.66 36.43 58.39
N ALA A 372 31.47 37.01 58.22
CA ALA A 372 31.09 38.35 58.75
C ALA A 372 29.56 38.54 58.75
N ARG A 373 29.01 39.33 59.68
CA ARG A 373 27.56 39.54 59.92
C ARG A 373 27.24 41.06 60.11
N PRO A 374 25.97 41.53 60.31
CA PRO A 374 25.40 42.78 59.74
C PRO A 374 25.12 43.82 60.88
N PRO A 375 24.08 44.72 60.96
CA PRO A 375 22.89 45.09 60.14
C PRO A 375 22.81 46.67 59.95
N PRO A 376 21.69 47.45 59.98
CA PRO A 376 20.23 47.20 59.99
C PRO A 376 19.25 48.14 59.19
N ARG A 377 18.12 47.54 58.74
CA ARG A 377 16.71 48.06 58.75
C ARG A 377 16.31 49.43 58.14
N ARG A 378 15.29 49.39 57.25
CA ARG A 378 13.90 49.93 57.39
C ARG A 378 13.13 49.61 56.07
N ARG A 379 11.99 48.90 56.00
CA ARG A 379 10.63 49.01 56.59
C ARG A 379 9.75 50.13 55.97
N ALA A 380 8.88 49.78 54.99
CA ALA A 380 7.47 50.21 54.91
C ALA A 380 6.70 49.66 53.67
N ALA A 381 5.52 49.07 53.92
CA ALA A 381 4.34 49.12 53.04
C ALA A 381 3.34 50.13 53.70
N PRO A 382 2.07 50.41 53.25
CA PRO A 382 1.23 49.68 52.28
C PRO A 382 0.17 50.52 51.48
N ARG A 383 -0.82 49.85 50.85
CA ARG A 383 -2.21 50.33 50.51
C ARG A 383 -2.31 51.37 49.35
N ARG A 384 -3.45 51.59 48.65
CA ARG A 384 -4.87 51.22 48.90
C ARG A 384 -5.74 51.21 47.60
N ARG A 385 -6.65 50.22 47.52
CA ARG A 385 -8.09 50.22 47.09
C ARG A 385 -8.72 51.31 46.18
N GLY A 386 -9.48 50.79 45.21
CA GLY A 386 -10.87 51.15 44.79
C GLY A 386 -11.31 50.16 43.69
N ARG A 387 -12.42 49.40 43.68
CA ARG A 387 -13.79 49.51 44.27
C ARG A 387 -14.45 50.84 43.87
N LEU A 388 -15.63 50.89 43.22
CA LEU A 388 -16.83 50.02 43.22
C LEU A 388 -17.33 49.71 41.77
N ARG A 389 -18.06 48.61 41.45
CA ARG A 389 -19.52 48.30 41.68
C ARG A 389 -20.43 49.40 41.09
N LEU A 390 -21.63 49.21 40.51
CA LEU A 390 -22.69 48.16 40.38
C LEU A 390 -23.51 48.53 39.10
N GLY A 391 -24.46 47.79 38.51
CA GLY A 391 -25.14 46.50 38.70
C GLY A 391 -25.91 46.19 37.39
N ALA A 392 -26.32 44.97 37.03
CA ALA A 392 -27.33 44.08 37.63
C ALA A 392 -28.67 44.06 36.84
N VAL A 393 -29.04 42.86 36.33
CA VAL A 393 -30.40 42.23 36.42
C VAL A 393 -31.54 42.88 35.57
N ALA A 394 -32.48 42.20 34.89
CA ALA A 394 -32.88 40.78 34.81
C ALA A 394 -33.44 40.35 33.42
N THR A 395 -33.61 39.03 33.27
CA THR A 395 -34.39 38.25 32.28
C THR A 395 -35.93 38.44 32.42
N PRO A 396 -36.81 37.61 31.79
CA PRO A 396 -37.09 37.45 30.35
C PRO A 396 -38.62 37.57 30.05
N HIS A 397 -39.10 37.47 28.80
CA HIS A 397 -40.37 36.78 28.50
C HIS A 397 -40.58 36.38 27.02
N LYS A 398 -41.44 35.38 26.82
CA LYS A 398 -41.81 34.74 25.55
C LYS A 398 -42.81 35.56 24.73
N ARG A 399 -42.80 35.38 23.41
CA ARG A 399 -43.91 34.70 22.70
C ARG A 399 -43.40 33.99 21.45
#